data_AF-A0A5R9L5M7-F1
#
_entry.id   AF-A0A5R9L5M7-F1
#
_cell.length_a   1.000
_cell.length_b   1.000
_cell.length_c   1.000
_cell.angle_alpha   90.00
_cell.angle_beta   90.00
_cell.angle_gamma   90.00
#
_symmetry.space_group_name_H-M   'P 1'
#
loop_
_entity.id
_entity.type
_entity.pdbx_description
1 polymer ?
#
loop_
_entity_poly.entity_id
_entity_poly.type
_entity_poly.pdbx_seq_one_letter_code
_entity_poly.pdbx_strand_id
1 'polypeptide(L)'
;MKEQPIPTLFEWAGGMPVFEKLTDHFYEKVLSDPLLEPVFKHMSKEHQLHVAHFIAEVFGGPEMYSSEEGSHFKMIQKHLAKHLTEQHRQRWVALLLETADEINLPDDPEFRSAFVAYIEWGTRIAVLNSNIENLEMNPDEPMPKWGWGVPGGPYLG
;
A
#
# COMPACT_ATOMS: atom_id res chain seq x y z
N MET A 1 -20.83 26.30 14.51
CA MET A 1 -20.08 25.10 14.96
C MET A 1 -18.73 25.17 14.27
N LYS A 2 -17.60 24.95 14.97
CA LYS A 2 -16.30 24.85 14.28
C LYS A 2 -16.35 23.58 13.44
N GLU A 3 -16.19 23.69 12.13
CA GLU A 3 -16.00 22.52 11.26
C GLU A 3 -14.82 21.72 11.80
N GLN A 4 -15.02 20.43 12.04
CA GLN A 4 -13.91 19.54 12.35
C GLN A 4 -13.12 19.31 11.06
N PRO A 5 -11.77 19.34 11.12
CA PRO A 5 -10.97 19.05 9.94
C PRO A 5 -11.22 17.61 9.47
N ILE A 6 -11.25 17.42 8.15
CA ILE A 6 -11.31 16.08 7.55
C ILE A 6 -10.05 15.31 7.98
N PRO A 7 -10.16 14.12 8.59
CA PRO A 7 -9.01 13.33 9.03
C PRO A 7 -8.21 12.82 7.82
N THR A 8 -6.96 12.43 8.02
CA THR A 8 -6.21 11.69 7.00
C THR A 8 -6.77 10.28 6.80
N LEU A 9 -6.40 9.61 5.70
CA LEU A 9 -6.75 8.19 5.51
C LEU A 9 -6.15 7.32 6.62
N PHE A 10 -4.95 7.66 7.08
CA PHE A 10 -4.30 7.00 8.21
C PHE A 10 -5.10 7.14 9.51
N GLU A 11 -5.54 8.35 9.84
CA GLU A 11 -6.34 8.62 11.04
C GLU A 11 -7.70 7.91 10.96
N TRP A 12 -8.36 7.96 9.79
CA TRP A 12 -9.64 7.30 9.58
C TRP A 12 -9.55 5.78 9.66
N ALA A 13 -8.47 5.19 9.14
CA ALA A 13 -8.21 3.75 9.24
C ALA A 13 -8.01 3.28 10.69
N GLY A 14 -7.70 4.17 11.64
CA GLY A 14 -7.39 3.82 13.03
C GLY A 14 -5.89 3.85 13.37
N GLY A 15 -5.07 4.46 12.52
CA GLY A 15 -3.65 4.68 12.75
C GLY A 15 -2.76 3.45 12.55
N MET A 16 -1.50 3.57 12.96
CA MET A 16 -0.44 2.60 12.63
C MET A 16 -0.75 1.15 13.04
N PRO A 17 -1.31 0.87 14.24
CA PRO A 17 -1.62 -0.51 14.63
C PRO A 17 -2.55 -1.24 13.65
N VAL A 18 -3.40 -0.51 12.92
CA VAL A 18 -4.28 -1.10 11.90
C VAL A 18 -3.52 -1.50 10.64
N PHE A 19 -2.56 -0.69 10.18
CA PHE A 19 -1.71 -1.03 9.03
C PHE A 19 -0.77 -2.19 9.35
N GLU A 20 -0.18 -2.19 10.55
CA GLU A 20 0.66 -3.31 11.00
C GLU A 20 -0.14 -4.61 11.04
N LYS A 21 -1.34 -4.58 11.65
CA LYS A 21 -2.28 -5.72 11.66
C LYS A 21 -2.68 -6.15 10.24
N LEU A 22 -3.01 -5.20 9.37
CA LEU A 22 -3.36 -5.48 7.97
C LEU A 22 -2.23 -6.24 7.29
N THR A 23 -0.99 -5.75 7.38
CA THR A 23 0.15 -6.41 6.72
C THR A 23 0.48 -7.76 7.33
N ASP A 24 0.40 -7.92 8.65
CA ASP A 24 0.68 -9.19 9.32
C ASP A 24 -0.25 -10.31 8.80
N HIS A 25 -1.57 -10.11 8.88
CA HIS A 25 -2.56 -11.05 8.36
C HIS A 25 -2.48 -11.23 6.83
N PHE A 26 -2.20 -10.15 6.11
CA PHE A 26 -2.06 -10.18 4.66
C PHE A 26 -0.89 -11.07 4.23
N TYR A 27 0.27 -10.93 4.87
CA TYR A 27 1.44 -11.71 4.51
C TYR A 27 1.34 -13.18 4.94
N GLU A 28 0.57 -13.52 5.98
CA GLU A 28 0.21 -14.92 6.27
C GLU A 28 -0.50 -15.59 5.08
N LYS A 29 -1.44 -14.87 4.44
CA LYS A 29 -2.13 -15.34 3.24
C LYS A 29 -1.20 -15.40 2.03
N VAL A 30 -0.36 -14.38 1.82
CA VAL A 30 0.63 -14.35 0.73
C VAL A 30 1.58 -15.54 0.80
N LEU A 31 2.08 -15.89 1.99
CA LEU A 31 2.96 -17.04 2.19
C LEU A 31 2.24 -18.39 2.05
N SER A 32 0.91 -18.40 2.15
CA SER A 32 0.08 -19.59 1.93
C SER A 32 -0.42 -19.71 0.48
N ASP A 33 -0.20 -18.68 -0.35
CA ASP A 33 -0.69 -18.64 -1.72
C ASP A 33 0.35 -19.20 -2.71
N PRO A 34 0.02 -20.20 -3.54
CA PRO A 34 1.01 -20.86 -4.40
C PRO A 34 1.56 -19.97 -5.52
N LEU A 35 0.87 -18.90 -5.90
CA LEU A 35 1.33 -17.96 -6.92
C LEU A 35 2.27 -16.90 -6.31
N LEU A 36 1.99 -16.45 -5.09
CA LEU A 36 2.77 -15.39 -4.45
C LEU A 36 3.90 -15.91 -3.55
N GLU A 37 3.76 -17.07 -2.92
CA GLU A 37 4.78 -17.64 -2.02
C GLU A 37 6.18 -17.63 -2.63
N PRO A 38 6.40 -18.02 -3.91
CA PRO A 38 7.74 -18.05 -4.49
C PRO A 38 8.41 -16.67 -4.55
N VAL A 39 7.61 -15.60 -4.61
CA VAL A 39 8.07 -14.20 -4.65
C VAL A 39 8.48 -13.71 -3.26
N PHE A 40 7.80 -14.16 -2.20
CA PHE A 40 7.91 -13.58 -0.86
C PHE A 40 8.61 -14.47 0.18
N LYS A 41 8.76 -15.78 -0.05
CA LYS A 41 9.25 -16.77 0.93
C LYS A 41 10.61 -16.50 1.59
N HIS A 42 11.42 -15.64 0.99
CA HIS A 42 12.75 -15.27 1.51
C HIS A 42 12.79 -13.88 2.16
N MET A 43 11.65 -13.19 2.25
CA MET A 43 11.56 -11.88 2.90
C MET A 43 11.38 -12.04 4.42
N SER A 44 12.01 -11.16 5.19
CA SER A 44 11.92 -11.16 6.65
C SER A 44 10.56 -10.63 7.13
N LYS A 45 10.20 -10.92 8.39
CA LYS A 45 9.04 -10.26 9.03
C LYS A 45 9.19 -8.73 9.08
N GLU A 46 10.41 -8.25 9.22
CA GLU A 46 10.74 -6.82 9.16
C GLU A 46 10.34 -6.18 7.81
N HIS A 47 10.41 -6.92 6.70
CA HIS A 47 9.90 -6.43 5.41
C HIS A 47 8.40 -6.12 5.48
N GLN A 48 7.61 -6.95 6.15
CA GLN A 48 6.16 -6.79 6.27
C GLN A 48 5.83 -5.51 7.05
N LEU A 49 6.56 -5.28 8.15
CA LEU A 49 6.45 -4.07 8.95
C LEU A 49 6.81 -2.80 8.14
N HIS A 50 7.89 -2.85 7.36
CA HIS A 50 8.26 -1.74 6.47
C HIS A 50 7.19 -1.42 5.42
N VAL A 51 6.43 -2.42 4.95
CA VAL A 51 5.31 -2.18 4.02
C VAL A 51 4.15 -1.49 4.73
N ALA A 52 3.84 -1.86 5.98
CA ALA A 52 2.84 -1.14 6.77
C ALA A 52 3.22 0.33 6.97
N HIS A 53 4.47 0.57 7.38
CA HIS A 53 4.98 1.91 7.63
C HIS A 53 4.98 2.76 6.36
N PHE A 54 5.36 2.17 5.22
CA PHE A 54 5.31 2.85 3.93
C PHE A 54 3.89 3.28 3.55
N ILE A 55 2.92 2.34 3.57
CA ILE A 55 1.53 2.64 3.20
C ILE A 55 0.91 3.67 4.16
N ALA A 56 1.15 3.51 5.46
CA ALA A 56 0.67 4.42 6.49
C ALA A 56 1.21 5.85 6.30
N GLU A 57 2.50 6.00 6.01
CA GLU A 57 3.11 7.30 5.73
C GLU A 57 2.51 7.94 4.47
N VAL A 58 2.32 7.16 3.40
CA VAL A 58 1.66 7.64 2.17
C VAL A 58 0.24 8.13 2.43
N PHE A 59 -0.47 7.52 3.38
CA PHE A 59 -1.84 7.87 3.78
C PHE A 59 -1.93 9.03 4.79
N GLY A 60 -0.82 9.73 5.02
CA GLY A 60 -0.76 10.88 5.92
C GLY A 60 -0.48 10.52 7.38
N GLY A 61 0.06 9.33 7.63
CA GLY A 61 0.61 8.94 8.91
C GLY A 61 1.98 9.56 9.20
N PRO A 62 2.58 9.25 10.36
CA PRO A 62 3.92 9.72 10.71
C PRO A 62 4.99 9.14 9.77
N GLU A 63 6.11 9.85 9.66
CA GLU A 63 7.27 9.51 8.81
C GLU A 63 8.08 8.31 9.36
N MET A 64 7.45 7.18 9.68
CA MET A 64 8.15 6.00 10.20
C MET A 64 9.01 5.31 9.14
N TYR A 65 8.56 5.26 7.89
CA TYR A 65 9.31 4.58 6.83
C TYR A 65 10.51 5.40 6.35
N SER A 66 10.29 6.70 6.09
CA SER A 66 11.34 7.57 5.56
C SER A 66 12.35 8.05 6.60
N SER A 67 12.01 8.06 7.90
CA SER A 67 12.95 8.49 8.94
C SER A 67 14.03 7.48 9.30
N GLU A 68 13.79 6.18 9.13
CA GLU A 68 14.76 5.16 9.55
C GLU A 68 15.84 4.93 8.48
N GLU A 69 15.44 4.82 7.20
CA GLU A 69 16.34 4.81 6.03
C GLU A 69 15.58 4.55 4.71
N GLY A 70 14.25 4.42 4.72
CA GLY A 70 13.43 4.21 3.53
C GLY A 70 13.34 5.44 2.63
N SER A 71 12.93 5.24 1.38
CA SER A 71 12.48 6.31 0.49
C SER A 71 11.62 5.73 -0.63
N HIS A 72 10.85 6.58 -1.31
CA HIS A 72 10.10 6.15 -2.49
C HIS A 72 11.03 5.55 -3.55
N PHE A 73 12.18 6.17 -3.78
CA PHE A 73 13.23 5.66 -4.65
C PHE A 73 13.73 4.27 -4.23
N LYS A 74 14.10 4.09 -2.94
CA LYS A 74 14.55 2.78 -2.42
C LYS A 74 13.46 1.73 -2.49
N MET A 75 12.19 2.10 -2.31
CA MET A 75 11.04 1.20 -2.49
C MET A 75 10.96 0.69 -3.93
N ILE A 76 11.10 1.58 -4.91
CA ILE A 76 11.09 1.20 -6.32
C ILE A 76 12.29 0.30 -6.66
N GLN A 77 13.48 0.61 -6.14
CA GLN A 77 14.66 -0.23 -6.34
C GLN A 77 14.45 -1.67 -5.87
N LYS A 78 13.70 -1.90 -4.78
CA LYS A 78 13.37 -3.25 -4.29
C LYS A 78 12.51 -4.06 -5.26
N HIS A 79 11.85 -3.41 -6.22
CA HIS A 79 11.00 -4.06 -7.21
C HIS A 79 11.72 -4.40 -8.52
N LEU A 80 12.90 -3.83 -8.80
CA LEU A 80 13.64 -4.05 -10.06
C LEU A 80 13.97 -5.52 -10.31
N ALA A 81 13.96 -5.91 -11.59
CA ALA A 81 14.29 -7.26 -12.06
C ALA A 81 13.54 -8.41 -11.37
N LYS A 82 12.37 -8.14 -10.78
CA LYS A 82 11.50 -9.17 -10.17
C LYS A 82 10.56 -9.84 -11.18
N HIS A 83 10.42 -9.29 -12.38
CA HIS A 83 9.56 -9.80 -13.44
C HIS A 83 8.14 -10.15 -12.95
N LEU A 84 7.55 -9.25 -12.17
CA LEU A 84 6.19 -9.40 -11.68
C LEU A 84 5.22 -9.34 -12.87
N THR A 85 4.16 -10.15 -12.80
CA THR A 85 3.17 -10.27 -13.86
C THR A 85 1.86 -9.67 -13.39
N GLU A 86 0.93 -9.42 -14.32
CA GLU A 86 -0.42 -8.98 -13.94
C GLU A 86 -1.14 -10.02 -13.08
N GLN A 87 -0.84 -11.32 -13.21
CA GLN A 87 -1.41 -12.35 -12.35
C GLN A 87 -0.91 -12.21 -10.91
N HIS A 88 0.40 -11.96 -10.71
CA HIS A 88 0.95 -11.65 -9.39
C HIS A 88 0.26 -10.41 -8.79
N ARG A 89 0.12 -9.34 -9.59
CA ARG A 89 -0.51 -8.09 -9.15
C ARG A 89 -1.96 -8.30 -8.72
N GLN A 90 -2.78 -8.92 -9.58
CA GLN A 90 -4.19 -9.16 -9.31
C GLN A 90 -4.38 -10.02 -8.06
N ARG A 91 -3.57 -11.07 -7.90
CA ARG A 91 -3.68 -11.95 -6.73
C ARG A 91 -3.25 -11.24 -5.45
N TRP A 92 -2.18 -10.44 -5.49
CA TRP A 92 -1.71 -9.65 -4.37
C TRP A 92 -2.79 -8.64 -3.92
N VAL A 93 -3.39 -7.91 -4.86
CA VAL A 93 -4.47 -6.95 -4.57
C VAL A 93 -5.68 -7.66 -3.98
N ALA A 94 -6.11 -8.78 -4.56
CA ALA A 94 -7.26 -9.54 -4.07
C ALA A 94 -7.06 -9.96 -2.60
N LEU A 95 -5.90 -10.54 -2.27
CA LEU A 95 -5.60 -10.96 -0.90
C LEU A 95 -5.53 -9.77 0.07
N LEU A 96 -5.01 -8.61 -0.34
CA LEU A 96 -4.97 -7.43 0.51
C LEU A 96 -6.38 -6.91 0.81
N LEU A 97 -7.25 -6.86 -0.20
CA LEU A 97 -8.64 -6.42 -0.03
C LEU A 97 -9.46 -7.40 0.82
N GLU A 98 -9.31 -8.71 0.60
CA GLU A 98 -9.90 -9.75 1.46
C GLU A 98 -9.44 -9.57 2.91
N THR A 99 -8.15 -9.30 3.14
CA THR A 99 -7.61 -9.08 4.49
C THR A 99 -8.18 -7.80 5.12
N ALA A 100 -8.31 -6.72 4.35
CA ALA A 100 -8.91 -5.47 4.81
C ALA A 100 -10.33 -5.68 5.33
N ASP A 101 -11.12 -6.52 4.65
CA ASP A 101 -12.48 -6.87 5.08
C ASP A 101 -12.46 -7.71 6.36
N GLU A 102 -11.60 -8.73 6.45
CA GLU A 102 -11.49 -9.61 7.61
C GLU A 102 -11.08 -8.87 8.90
N ILE A 103 -10.23 -7.85 8.79
CA ILE A 103 -9.82 -7.05 9.95
C ILE A 103 -10.79 -5.92 10.28
N ASN A 104 -11.89 -5.77 9.51
CA ASN A 104 -12.87 -4.69 9.60
C ASN A 104 -12.25 -3.29 9.39
N LEU A 105 -11.38 -3.16 8.37
CA LEU A 105 -10.93 -1.85 7.89
C LEU A 105 -12.17 -1.04 7.43
N PRO A 106 -12.22 0.30 7.62
CA PRO A 106 -13.41 1.09 7.27
C PRO A 106 -13.92 0.77 5.87
N ASP A 107 -15.21 0.46 5.76
CA ASP A 107 -15.86 0.02 4.51
C ASP A 107 -16.78 1.07 3.89
N ASP A 108 -16.76 2.29 4.44
CA ASP A 108 -17.45 3.43 3.84
C ASP A 108 -16.93 3.71 2.42
N PRO A 109 -17.82 4.10 1.49
CA PRO A 109 -17.45 4.29 0.08
C PRO A 109 -16.30 5.27 -0.13
N GLU A 110 -16.23 6.33 0.67
CA GLU A 110 -15.20 7.35 0.63
C GLU A 110 -13.82 6.76 0.91
N PHE A 111 -13.67 6.02 2.00
CA PHE A 111 -12.40 5.38 2.35
C PHE A 111 -12.05 4.28 1.37
N ARG A 112 -13.01 3.40 1.04
CA ARG A 112 -12.75 2.25 0.16
C ARG A 112 -12.38 2.67 -1.25
N SER A 113 -12.99 3.73 -1.77
CA SER A 113 -12.58 4.33 -3.06
C SER A 113 -11.13 4.80 -3.03
N ALA A 114 -10.75 5.57 -2.00
CA ALA A 114 -9.39 6.10 -1.87
C ALA A 114 -8.35 4.99 -1.66
N PHE A 115 -8.66 4.01 -0.80
CA PHE A 115 -7.82 2.86 -0.49
C PHE A 115 -7.54 2.01 -1.73
N VAL A 116 -8.60 1.59 -2.44
CA VAL A 116 -8.48 0.75 -3.63
C VAL A 116 -7.74 1.48 -4.75
N ALA A 117 -8.02 2.77 -4.96
CA ALA A 117 -7.35 3.57 -5.99
C ALA A 117 -5.83 3.66 -5.76
N TYR A 118 -5.39 3.86 -4.52
CA TYR A 118 -3.96 3.85 -4.20
C TYR A 118 -3.32 2.49 -4.45
N ILE A 119 -3.93 1.43 -3.95
CA ILE A 119 -3.40 0.07 -4.08
C ILE A 119 -3.31 -0.33 -5.55
N GLU A 120 -4.32 0.00 -6.34
CA GLU A 120 -4.30 -0.20 -7.79
C GLU A 120 -3.10 0.52 -8.43
N TRP A 121 -2.95 1.82 -8.17
CA TRP A 121 -1.89 2.65 -8.75
C TRP A 121 -0.49 2.15 -8.33
N GLY A 122 -0.29 1.92 -7.03
CA GLY A 122 1.01 1.52 -6.47
C GLY A 122 1.44 0.14 -6.97
N THR A 123 0.52 -0.82 -7.02
CA THR A 123 0.85 -2.17 -7.52
C THR A 123 1.09 -2.19 -9.03
N ARG A 124 0.47 -1.30 -9.80
CA ARG A 124 0.77 -1.12 -11.24
C ARG A 124 2.20 -0.61 -11.44
N ILE A 125 2.63 0.37 -10.64
CA ILE A 125 4.01 0.87 -10.65
C ILE A 125 5.00 -0.24 -10.28
N ALA A 126 4.68 -1.07 -9.29
CA ALA A 126 5.50 -2.22 -8.91
C ALA A 126 5.72 -3.20 -10.09
N VAL A 127 4.66 -3.51 -10.85
CA VAL A 127 4.79 -4.36 -12.06
C VAL A 127 5.67 -3.69 -13.12
N LEU A 128 5.42 -2.41 -13.43
CA LEU A 128 6.21 -1.69 -14.44
C LEU A 128 7.70 -1.68 -14.09
N ASN A 129 8.03 -1.33 -12.85
CA ASN A 129 9.42 -1.26 -12.38
C ASN A 129 10.07 -2.64 -12.27
N SER A 130 9.30 -3.72 -12.10
CA SER A 130 9.87 -5.07 -12.06
C SER A 130 10.41 -5.58 -13.38
N ASN A 131 10.10 -4.91 -14.48
CA ASN A 131 10.53 -5.27 -15.83
C ASN A 131 11.73 -4.45 -16.32
N ILE A 132 12.27 -3.55 -15.50
CA ILE A 132 13.47 -2.77 -15.80
C ILE A 132 14.62 -3.16 -14.87
N GLU A 133 15.84 -3.01 -15.35
CA GLU A 133 17.07 -3.31 -14.60
C GLU A 133 17.66 -2.08 -13.92
N ASN A 134 17.51 -0.90 -14.54
CA ASN A 134 18.05 0.37 -14.06
C ASN A 134 16.91 1.36 -13.84
N LEU A 135 16.94 2.03 -12.68
CA LEU A 135 15.93 3.02 -12.31
C LEU A 135 16.34 4.41 -12.80
N GLU A 136 15.59 4.97 -13.74
CA GLU A 136 15.73 6.35 -14.20
C GLU A 136 14.73 7.26 -13.45
N MET A 137 15.05 7.55 -12.19
CA MET A 137 14.23 8.35 -11.27
C MET A 137 15.14 9.23 -10.42
N ASN A 138 14.68 10.42 -10.04
CA ASN A 138 15.44 11.26 -9.12
C ASN A 138 15.42 10.65 -7.70
N PRO A 139 16.59 10.35 -7.08
CA PRO A 139 16.65 9.77 -5.74
C PRO A 139 16.01 10.62 -4.64
N ASP A 140 15.94 11.94 -4.85
CA ASP A 140 15.38 12.90 -3.91
C ASP A 140 13.89 13.16 -4.12
N GLU A 141 13.21 12.36 -4.96
CA GLU A 141 11.76 12.44 -5.07
C GLU A 141 11.08 12.18 -3.72
N PRO A 142 10.13 13.04 -3.33
CA PRO A 142 9.48 12.92 -2.04
C PRO A 142 8.63 11.65 -1.98
N MET A 143 8.35 11.20 -0.75
CA MET A 143 7.34 10.18 -0.52
C MET A 143 6.00 10.59 -1.15
N PRO A 144 5.30 9.65 -1.83
CA PRO A 144 3.99 9.96 -2.38
C PRO A 144 3.04 10.29 -1.23
N LYS A 145 2.14 11.25 -1.47
CA LYS A 145 1.07 11.59 -0.54
C LYS A 145 -0.25 11.25 -1.20
N TRP A 146 -1.04 10.42 -0.53
CA TRP A 146 -2.35 10.00 -0.99
C TRP A 146 -3.41 10.43 0.02
N GLY A 147 -4.47 11.06 -0.48
CA GLY A 147 -5.60 11.48 0.33
C GLY A 147 -6.89 10.86 -0.20
N TRP A 148 -8.01 11.41 0.24
CA TRP A 148 -9.36 10.99 -0.16
C TRP A 148 -9.64 11.06 -1.67
N GLY A 149 -8.74 11.68 -2.47
CA GLY A 149 -8.96 11.96 -3.88
C GLY A 149 -10.17 12.88 -4.09
N VAL A 150 -10.54 13.15 -5.35
CA VAL A 150 -11.87 13.67 -5.66
C VAL A 150 -12.76 12.50 -6.05
N PRO A 151 -13.69 12.04 -5.21
CA PRO A 151 -14.96 11.63 -5.78
C PRO A 151 -15.61 12.92 -6.32
N GLY A 152 -15.34 13.24 -7.59
CA GLY A 152 -16.30 14.02 -8.38
C GLY A 152 -17.58 13.18 -8.57
N GLY A 153 -18.71 13.81 -8.91
CA GLY A 153 -20.02 13.12 -8.96
C GLY A 153 -20.20 12.11 -10.11
N PRO A 154 -21.31 11.35 -10.20
CA PRO A 154 -22.48 11.31 -9.29
C PRO A 154 -22.80 9.91 -8.70
N TYR A 155 -23.52 9.89 -7.57
CA TYR A 155 -24.74 9.09 -7.46
C TYR A 155 -25.87 10.05 -7.11
N LEU A 156 -26.88 10.16 -7.98
CA LEU A 156 -28.01 11.10 -7.80
C LEU A 156 -29.31 10.41 -7.41
N GLY A 157 -29.19 9.22 -6.81
CA GLY A 157 -30.33 8.41 -6.38
C GLY A 157 -30.53 7.18 -7.22
#